data_AF-A0AAV6C8G2-F1
#
_entry.id   AF-A0AAV6C8G2-F1
#
_cell.length_a   1.000
_cell.length_b   1.000
_cell.length_c   1.000
_cell.angle_alpha   90.00
_cell.angle_beta   90.00
_cell.angle_gamma   90.00
#
_symmetry.space_group_name_H-M   'P 1'
#
loop_
_entity.id
_entity.type
_entity.pdbx_description
1 polymer ?
#
loop_
_entity_poly.entity_id
_entity_poly.type
_entity_poly.pdbx_seq_one_letter_code
_entity_poly.pdbx_strand_id
1 'polypeptide(L)'
;MRYAVLVVIAALLACTAPAQDSHPCSCGSNPPGRPAPRSLKPYTGAPDDLRPYSKFTVPYYEYYNDLIEYNGAARDIPDPDLKDLNEIRIGFIGPLFNHPDQELGNRMLHGAQLAVDEANAAGGYCGKPFRLMLHNDSAVWGASSNEVVKMVYDEKVWAMFGSISSDTTHIALRVSLKAETPIVNSASTDPTIPETTIPWFFTDIQDDRLQGYTLARHIYTVLGLQRIAILRVNDRYGRFGVLKFRDASRRLGHPVVIEQKFMPGDTDFRRQLRIIQDSRADGIVLWTDIRPTALILQQMKELGMKQRVFGSHRTIGDELVSLAGPAAEGFEAVYPYDPTQRSQSWLDFVARFDARYHEKPDHFAALAYDAMRILLQSICRAGLNRARIRDALTAIQSYDGVTGKMVFDPNCKNISALFLATVRNGAIEYRRITMDKPYARVGEDGVTYSGPATPDIASPAWKIAVFGPRADQAVNSPEITQLLSNLDRSGHHYSLIAIPTEISWGKAATALVQAVYQDQALGIIALDRDSSHLAEQIGVKAFVPVLCISSDKMLTSANVPWVFRLPEGSPLSEAVNIFTQAAQVSGANRGKIRESLASGESLNGARFDSTGEMR
;
A
#
# COMPACT_ATOMS: atom_id res chain seq x y z
N MET A 1 12.19 -65.59 70.63
CA MET A 1 13.57 -65.66 71.12
C MET A 1 14.45 -64.90 70.13
N ARG A 2 15.12 -63.84 70.61
CA ARG A 2 16.23 -63.07 69.98
C ARG A 2 15.94 -62.09 68.81
N TYR A 3 16.09 -60.82 69.21
CA TYR A 3 16.50 -59.60 68.51
C TYR A 3 17.60 -59.68 67.43
N ALA A 4 17.61 -58.63 66.59
CA ALA A 4 18.76 -57.91 65.99
C ALA A 4 19.30 -58.48 64.65
N VAL A 5 19.77 -57.75 63.63
CA VAL A 5 20.23 -56.35 63.42
C VAL A 5 20.09 -56.01 61.91
N LEU A 6 19.75 -54.75 61.60
CA LEU A 6 19.90 -54.13 60.27
C LEU A 6 21.38 -54.03 59.86
N VAL A 7 21.75 -54.49 58.66
CA VAL A 7 22.96 -54.02 57.96
C VAL A 7 22.57 -53.58 56.56
N VAL A 8 22.66 -52.27 56.33
CA VAL A 8 22.53 -51.62 55.03
C VAL A 8 23.85 -51.80 54.29
N ILE A 9 23.82 -52.45 53.12
CA ILE A 9 24.93 -52.42 52.15
C ILE A 9 24.44 -51.60 50.96
N ALA A 10 24.96 -50.37 50.85
CA ALA A 10 24.79 -49.52 49.68
C ALA A 10 25.72 -50.02 48.57
N ALA A 11 25.15 -50.59 47.51
CA ALA A 11 25.85 -50.83 46.26
C ALA A 11 25.60 -49.65 45.31
N LEU A 12 26.60 -48.77 45.20
CA LEU A 12 26.68 -47.73 44.17
C LEU A 12 26.85 -48.39 42.80
N LEU A 13 25.75 -48.61 42.10
CA LEU A 13 25.75 -48.81 40.65
C LEU A 13 25.88 -47.43 40.01
N ALA A 14 27.12 -47.07 39.66
CA ALA A 14 27.42 -45.94 38.81
C ALA A 14 26.82 -46.22 37.42
N CYS A 15 25.62 -45.70 37.15
CA CYS A 15 25.15 -45.50 35.79
C CYS A 15 26.05 -44.43 35.17
N THR A 16 27.06 -44.86 34.41
CA THR A 16 27.71 -44.00 33.42
C THR A 16 26.65 -43.63 32.40
N ALA A 17 26.07 -42.43 32.55
CA ALA A 17 25.32 -41.81 31.47
C ALA A 17 26.24 -41.80 30.22
N PRO A 18 25.78 -42.26 29.05
CA PRO A 18 26.55 -42.02 27.84
C PRO A 18 26.79 -40.52 27.73
N ALA A 19 28.06 -40.15 27.54
CA ALA A 19 28.43 -38.78 27.25
C ALA A 19 27.51 -38.27 26.14
N GLN A 20 26.90 -37.10 26.34
CA GLN A 20 26.24 -36.38 25.26
C GLN A 20 27.28 -36.24 24.16
N ASP A 21 27.14 -37.02 23.09
CA ASP A 21 27.91 -36.84 21.88
C ASP A 21 27.74 -35.39 21.47
N SER A 22 28.82 -34.62 21.57
CA SER A 22 28.88 -33.24 21.14
C SER A 22 28.67 -33.24 19.63
N HIS A 23 27.42 -33.12 19.17
CA HIS A 23 27.15 -32.84 17.77
C HIS A 23 27.96 -31.59 17.41
N PRO A 24 28.90 -31.67 16.46
CA PRO A 24 29.69 -30.52 16.07
C PRO A 24 28.75 -29.42 15.60
N CYS A 25 28.91 -28.23 16.17
CA CYS A 25 28.14 -27.04 15.85
C CYS A 25 28.14 -26.81 14.33
N SER A 26 26.96 -26.93 13.70
CA SER A 26 26.80 -26.68 12.25
C SER A 26 26.44 -25.24 11.93
N CYS A 27 25.90 -24.48 12.90
CA CYS A 27 25.67 -23.04 12.72
C CYS A 27 27.00 -22.28 12.60
N GLY A 28 27.05 -21.29 11.72
CA GLY A 28 28.24 -20.49 11.43
C GLY A 28 29.34 -21.25 10.70
N SER A 29 29.13 -22.52 10.31
CA SER A 29 30.14 -23.32 9.60
C SER A 29 30.44 -22.83 8.18
N ASN A 30 29.45 -22.22 7.53
CA ASN A 30 29.54 -21.69 6.16
C ASN A 30 28.84 -20.33 6.08
N PRO A 31 29.41 -19.28 6.71
CA PRO A 31 28.81 -17.95 6.68
C PRO A 31 28.70 -17.46 5.23
N PRO A 32 27.60 -16.79 4.85
CA PRO A 32 27.47 -16.26 3.51
C PRO A 32 28.51 -15.17 3.28
N GLY A 33 29.07 -15.15 2.06
CA GLY A 33 29.77 -13.98 1.55
C GLY A 33 28.80 -12.84 1.29
N ARG A 34 29.32 -11.74 0.72
CA ARG A 34 28.46 -10.62 0.28
C ARG A 34 27.37 -11.15 -0.64
N PRO A 35 26.10 -10.73 -0.46
CA PRO A 35 25.01 -11.15 -1.34
C PRO A 35 25.34 -10.70 -2.77
N ALA A 36 25.02 -11.56 -3.74
CA ALA A 36 25.19 -11.20 -5.14
C ALA A 36 24.33 -9.97 -5.47
N PRO A 37 24.84 -9.01 -6.27
CA PRO A 37 24.01 -7.93 -6.80
C PRO A 37 22.78 -8.51 -7.48
N ARG A 38 21.63 -7.92 -7.22
CA ARG A 38 20.36 -8.33 -7.84
C ARG A 38 19.51 -7.11 -8.09
N SER A 39 18.79 -7.17 -9.20
CA SER A 39 17.91 -6.10 -9.65
C SER A 39 16.55 -6.69 -10.02
N LEU A 40 15.49 -5.94 -9.77
CA LEU A 40 14.13 -6.27 -10.19
C LEU A 40 13.53 -5.05 -10.87
N LYS A 41 13.11 -5.20 -12.13
CA LYS A 41 12.47 -4.14 -12.90
C LYS A 41 11.10 -4.63 -13.40
N PRO A 42 10.01 -3.88 -13.18
CA PRO A 42 9.93 -2.67 -12.34
C PRO A 42 10.01 -2.96 -10.84
N TYR A 43 10.33 -1.93 -10.04
CA TYR A 43 10.25 -1.99 -8.58
C TYR A 43 8.93 -2.63 -8.13
N THR A 44 9.05 -3.62 -7.24
CA THR A 44 7.97 -4.47 -6.71
C THR A 44 7.13 -5.22 -7.77
N GLY A 45 7.59 -5.37 -9.01
CA GLY A 45 6.79 -5.94 -10.10
C GLY A 45 5.54 -5.11 -10.43
N ALA A 46 5.54 -3.80 -10.13
CA ALA A 46 4.39 -2.93 -10.32
C ALA A 46 3.95 -2.87 -11.80
N PRO A 47 2.68 -3.14 -12.12
CA PRO A 47 2.14 -3.01 -13.47
C PRO A 47 2.36 -1.61 -14.05
N ASP A 48 2.57 -1.53 -15.37
CA ASP A 48 2.92 -0.29 -16.06
C ASP A 48 1.86 0.82 -15.90
N ASP A 49 0.59 0.44 -15.88
CA ASP A 49 -0.59 1.29 -15.62
C ASP A 49 -0.66 1.87 -14.21
N LEU A 50 0.05 1.26 -13.26
CA LEU A 50 0.12 1.72 -11.87
C LEU A 50 1.40 2.48 -11.57
N ARG A 51 2.33 2.60 -12.54
CA ARG A 51 3.48 3.48 -12.42
C ARG A 51 3.01 4.95 -12.50
N PRO A 52 3.60 5.88 -11.73
CA PRO A 52 3.33 7.30 -11.93
C PRO A 52 3.73 7.71 -13.36
N TYR A 53 3.01 8.67 -13.95
CA TYR A 53 3.31 9.21 -15.28
C TYR A 53 4.30 10.37 -15.13
N SER A 54 5.53 10.28 -15.66
CA SER A 54 6.48 11.42 -15.78
C SER A 54 7.83 10.99 -16.39
N LYS A 55 8.54 11.90 -17.07
CA LYS A 55 9.97 11.77 -17.42
C LYS A 55 10.92 11.67 -16.21
N PHE A 56 10.42 11.93 -14.99
CA PHE A 56 11.16 11.81 -13.72
C PHE A 56 10.72 10.60 -12.87
N THR A 57 9.88 9.69 -13.39
CA THR A 57 9.58 8.44 -12.65
C THR A 57 10.75 7.50 -12.56
N VAL A 58 11.65 7.54 -13.55
CA VAL A 58 12.87 6.74 -13.60
C VAL A 58 13.67 6.89 -12.30
N PRO A 59 14.06 8.09 -11.81
CA PRO A 59 14.74 8.23 -10.51
C PRO A 59 13.97 7.67 -9.31
N TYR A 60 12.66 7.95 -9.17
CA TYR A 60 11.90 7.60 -7.96
C TYR A 60 11.45 6.13 -7.90
N TYR A 61 11.44 5.42 -9.03
CA TYR A 61 11.10 4.00 -9.09
C TYR A 61 12.33 3.14 -9.31
N GLU A 62 13.28 3.57 -10.13
CA GLU A 62 14.45 2.76 -10.43
C GLU A 62 15.49 2.74 -9.32
N TYR A 63 15.50 3.75 -8.44
CA TYR A 63 16.37 3.78 -7.28
C TYR A 63 16.15 2.58 -6.32
N TYR A 64 14.98 1.97 -6.38
CA TYR A 64 14.63 0.79 -5.58
C TYR A 64 14.70 -0.51 -6.37
N ASN A 65 15.21 -0.51 -7.60
CA ASN A 65 15.33 -1.74 -8.38
C ASN A 65 16.45 -2.63 -7.88
N ASP A 66 17.49 -2.05 -7.28
CA ASP A 66 18.74 -2.73 -6.98
C ASP A 66 18.85 -3.05 -5.49
N LEU A 67 19.53 -4.15 -5.16
CA LEU A 67 19.80 -4.53 -3.79
C LEU A 67 20.68 -3.48 -3.13
N ILE A 68 20.26 -2.97 -1.98
CA ILE A 68 21.05 -2.02 -1.19
C ILE A 68 22.38 -2.67 -0.80
N GLU A 69 23.49 -2.01 -1.13
CA GLU A 69 24.82 -2.47 -0.75
C GLU A 69 25.18 -2.04 0.69
N TYR A 70 25.86 -2.93 1.42
CA TYR A 70 26.55 -2.57 2.66
C TYR A 70 28.04 -2.81 2.49
N ASN A 71 28.82 -1.72 2.43
CA ASN A 71 30.26 -1.74 2.17
C ASN A 71 31.12 -1.51 3.44
N GLY A 72 30.50 -1.51 4.63
CA GLY A 72 31.21 -1.33 5.90
C GLY A 72 32.01 -2.57 6.34
N ALA A 73 32.89 -2.36 7.32
CA ALA A 73 33.84 -3.34 7.84
C ALA A 73 33.25 -4.31 8.88
N ALA A 74 31.95 -4.23 9.22
CA ALA A 74 31.37 -5.04 10.29
C ALA A 74 31.43 -6.57 10.04
N ARG A 75 31.69 -6.99 8.80
CA ARG A 75 31.94 -8.42 8.47
C ARG A 75 33.24 -8.96 9.05
N ASP A 76 34.20 -8.08 9.28
CA ASP A 76 35.54 -8.40 9.77
C ASP A 76 35.55 -8.57 11.30
N ILE A 77 34.45 -8.19 11.97
CA ILE A 77 34.26 -8.46 13.40
C ILE A 77 34.19 -9.99 13.60
N PRO A 78 35.08 -10.59 14.40
CA PRO A 78 35.06 -12.03 14.64
C PRO A 78 33.83 -12.43 15.46
N ASP A 79 33.38 -13.66 15.26
CA ASP A 79 32.35 -14.25 16.11
C ASP A 79 32.88 -14.33 17.56
N PRO A 80 32.03 -14.08 18.58
CA PRO A 80 32.40 -14.27 19.97
C PRO A 80 32.68 -15.75 20.28
N ASP A 81 33.48 -16.02 21.31
CA ASP A 81 33.60 -17.38 21.85
C ASP A 81 32.26 -17.79 22.46
N LEU A 82 31.71 -18.91 21.97
CA LEU A 82 30.45 -19.47 22.48
C LEU A 82 30.49 -19.81 23.97
N LYS A 83 31.68 -19.99 24.56
CA LYS A 83 31.85 -20.20 25.99
C LYS A 83 31.51 -18.97 26.82
N ASP A 84 31.63 -17.79 26.25
CA ASP A 84 31.33 -16.51 26.91
C ASP A 84 29.82 -16.18 26.86
N LEU A 85 29.04 -17.00 26.16
CA LEU A 85 27.61 -16.80 25.96
C LEU A 85 26.79 -17.89 26.67
N ASN A 86 25.74 -17.46 27.36
CA ASN A 86 24.73 -18.35 27.95
C ASN A 86 23.50 -18.52 27.06
N GLU A 87 23.23 -17.55 26.20
CA GLU A 87 22.03 -17.47 25.36
C GLU A 87 22.31 -16.58 24.13
N ILE A 88 21.53 -16.77 23.07
CA ILE A 88 21.55 -15.93 21.88
C ILE A 88 20.35 -14.98 21.93
N ARG A 89 20.63 -13.69 22.14
CA ARG A 89 19.57 -12.69 22.35
C ARG A 89 19.07 -12.10 21.04
N ILE A 90 17.75 -12.03 20.91
CA ILE A 90 17.04 -11.36 19.83
C ILE A 90 16.12 -10.32 20.47
N GLY A 91 16.24 -9.07 20.04
CA GLY A 91 15.34 -8.01 20.50
C GLY A 91 13.94 -8.21 19.89
N PHE A 92 12.90 -8.02 20.68
CA PHE A 92 11.52 -7.99 20.21
C PHE A 92 10.92 -6.65 20.63
N ILE A 93 10.45 -5.87 19.67
CA ILE A 93 9.78 -4.60 19.93
C ILE A 93 8.37 -4.61 19.34
N GLY A 94 7.38 -4.32 20.17
CA GLY A 94 5.98 -4.28 19.75
C GLY A 94 5.04 -3.73 20.82
N PRO A 95 3.76 -3.54 20.48
CA PRO A 95 2.78 -3.06 21.44
C PRO A 95 2.40 -4.21 22.37
N LEU A 96 3.06 -4.32 23.52
CA LEU A 96 2.91 -5.46 24.44
C LEU A 96 2.15 -5.10 25.71
N PHE A 97 2.28 -3.86 26.18
CA PHE A 97 1.71 -3.42 27.44
C PHE A 97 1.14 -2.00 27.34
N ASN A 98 -0.07 -1.79 27.85
CA ASN A 98 -0.72 -0.47 27.91
C ASN A 98 -0.77 0.24 26.54
N HIS A 99 -1.05 -0.50 25.47
CA HIS A 99 -1.09 0.01 24.09
C HIS A 99 -2.42 -0.34 23.41
N PRO A 100 -3.02 0.55 22.58
CA PRO A 100 -4.26 0.23 21.85
C PRO A 100 -4.18 -1.02 20.97
N ASP A 101 -3.05 -1.23 20.30
CA ASP A 101 -2.76 -2.43 19.49
C ASP A 101 -2.21 -3.63 20.28
N GLN A 102 -2.34 -3.65 21.62
CA GLN A 102 -1.69 -4.68 22.46
C GLN A 102 -2.09 -6.12 22.09
N GLU A 103 -3.35 -6.34 21.73
CA GLU A 103 -3.81 -7.66 21.31
C GLU A 103 -3.03 -8.17 20.10
N LEU A 104 -2.82 -7.30 19.11
CA LEU A 104 -2.13 -7.64 17.87
C LEU A 104 -0.64 -7.89 18.15
N GLY A 105 -0.03 -7.08 19.02
CA GLY A 105 1.36 -7.26 19.44
C GLY A 105 1.59 -8.59 20.17
N ASN A 106 0.62 -9.02 20.97
CA ASN A 106 0.66 -10.32 21.64
C ASN A 106 0.51 -11.49 20.64
N ARG A 107 -0.35 -11.37 19.63
CA ARG A 107 -0.43 -12.36 18.54
C ARG A 107 0.89 -12.50 17.80
N MET A 108 1.51 -11.37 17.43
CA MET A 108 2.84 -11.33 16.83
C MET A 108 3.89 -11.98 17.74
N LEU A 109 3.87 -11.69 19.05
CA LEU A 109 4.78 -12.29 20.02
C LEU A 109 4.57 -13.81 20.14
N HIS A 110 3.35 -14.30 20.17
CA HIS A 110 3.06 -15.74 20.24
C HIS A 110 3.63 -16.48 19.03
N GLY A 111 3.45 -15.93 17.82
CA GLY A 111 4.03 -16.49 16.60
C GLY A 111 5.56 -16.57 16.63
N ALA A 112 6.20 -15.46 16.98
CA ALA A 112 7.65 -15.38 17.11
C ALA A 112 8.19 -16.31 18.20
N GLN A 113 7.54 -16.35 19.37
CA GLN A 113 7.96 -17.18 20.49
C GLN A 113 7.83 -18.67 20.18
N LEU A 114 6.78 -19.11 19.47
CA LEU A 114 6.66 -20.50 19.03
C LEU A 114 7.85 -20.93 18.14
N ALA A 115 8.27 -20.08 17.20
CA ALA A 115 9.44 -20.37 16.37
C ALA A 115 10.74 -20.49 17.20
N VAL A 116 10.90 -19.63 18.21
CA VAL A 116 12.04 -19.67 19.15
C VAL A 116 12.02 -20.95 20.00
N ASP A 117 10.86 -21.32 20.52
CA ASP A 117 10.68 -22.52 21.35
C ASP A 117 11.03 -23.78 20.56
N GLU A 118 10.61 -23.85 19.30
CA GLU A 118 10.94 -24.97 18.41
C GLU A 118 12.43 -25.02 18.06
N ALA A 119 13.05 -23.87 17.79
CA ALA A 119 14.49 -23.82 17.55
C ALA A 119 15.30 -24.24 18.79
N ASN A 120 14.84 -23.86 19.99
CA ASN A 120 15.45 -24.27 21.25
C ASN A 120 15.27 -25.77 21.53
N ALA A 121 14.08 -26.32 21.25
CA ALA A 121 13.83 -27.75 21.34
C ALA A 121 14.71 -28.55 20.35
N ALA A 122 15.07 -27.95 19.21
CA ALA A 122 16.01 -28.51 18.24
C ALA A 122 17.51 -28.31 18.62
N GLY A 123 17.81 -27.87 19.84
CA GLY A 123 19.19 -27.71 20.35
C GLY A 123 19.74 -26.28 20.31
N GLY A 124 18.93 -25.29 19.89
CA GLY A 124 19.30 -23.88 19.87
C GLY A 124 20.47 -23.57 18.91
N TYR A 125 21.20 -22.51 19.20
CA TYR A 125 22.44 -22.17 18.51
C TYR A 125 23.60 -22.91 19.15
N CYS A 126 23.90 -24.12 18.65
CA CYS A 126 25.02 -24.94 19.11
C CYS A 126 24.99 -25.19 20.64
N GLY A 127 23.82 -25.58 21.14
CA GLY A 127 23.57 -25.84 22.56
C GLY A 127 23.23 -24.60 23.39
N LYS A 128 23.24 -23.40 22.79
CA LYS A 128 22.82 -22.16 23.46
C LYS A 128 21.38 -21.81 23.07
N PRO A 129 20.47 -21.59 24.03
CA PRO A 129 19.10 -21.21 23.72
C PRO A 129 19.03 -19.81 23.12
N PHE A 130 18.15 -19.62 22.15
CA PHE A 130 17.67 -18.32 21.73
C PHE A 130 16.73 -17.73 22.79
N ARG A 131 16.80 -16.42 23.01
CA ARG A 131 15.95 -15.70 23.95
C ARG A 131 15.46 -14.38 23.36
N LEU A 132 14.16 -14.15 23.46
CA LEU A 132 13.55 -12.87 23.12
C LEU A 132 13.72 -11.88 24.27
N MET A 133 14.27 -10.71 23.96
CA MET A 133 14.31 -9.56 24.86
C MET A 133 13.10 -8.69 24.53
N LEU A 134 12.09 -8.67 25.41
CA LEU A 134 10.80 -8.06 25.12
C LEU A 134 10.78 -6.59 25.50
N HIS A 135 10.47 -5.73 24.54
CA HIS A 135 10.33 -4.29 24.72
C HIS A 135 9.00 -3.80 24.19
N ASN A 136 8.40 -2.91 24.95
CA ASN A 136 7.18 -2.24 24.54
C ASN A 136 7.52 -1.12 23.56
N ASP A 137 6.67 -0.92 22.54
CA ASP A 137 6.72 0.29 21.75
C ASP A 137 5.66 1.31 22.16
N SER A 138 5.94 2.57 21.86
CA SER A 138 5.08 3.69 22.15
C SER A 138 5.16 4.73 21.03
N ALA A 139 4.02 5.37 20.75
CA ALA A 139 3.93 6.45 19.77
C ALA A 139 4.64 7.74 20.24
N VAL A 140 5.07 7.84 21.51
CA VAL A 140 5.84 8.99 22.01
C VAL A 140 7.27 8.90 21.52
N TRP A 141 7.66 9.83 20.64
CA TRP A 141 9.04 10.00 20.20
C TRP A 141 9.99 10.06 21.40
N GLY A 142 11.02 9.20 21.40
CA GLY A 142 12.00 9.07 22.48
C GLY A 142 11.91 7.76 23.25
N ALA A 143 10.70 7.28 23.58
CA ALA A 143 10.53 6.05 24.37
C ALA A 143 10.98 4.81 23.58
N SER A 144 10.42 4.60 22.38
CA SER A 144 10.78 3.48 21.51
C SER A 144 12.26 3.51 21.09
N SER A 145 12.85 4.69 20.89
CA SER A 145 14.29 4.77 20.59
C SER A 145 15.16 4.33 21.75
N ASN A 146 14.78 4.65 23.00
CA ASN A 146 15.54 4.24 24.18
C ASN A 146 15.49 2.72 24.37
N GLU A 147 14.33 2.10 24.15
CA GLU A 147 14.21 0.64 24.19
C GLU A 147 15.05 -0.03 23.10
N VAL A 148 15.07 0.51 21.89
CA VAL A 148 15.93 0.01 20.81
C VAL A 148 17.41 0.16 21.16
N VAL A 149 17.83 1.30 21.72
CA VAL A 149 19.20 1.52 22.19
C VAL A 149 19.57 0.53 23.28
N LYS A 150 18.69 0.29 24.25
CA LYS A 150 18.90 -0.68 25.33
C LYS A 150 19.09 -2.10 24.79
N MET A 151 18.22 -2.56 23.88
CA MET A 151 18.37 -3.87 23.22
C MET A 151 19.74 -4.00 22.56
N VAL A 152 20.17 -2.97 21.84
CA VAL A 152 21.40 -2.99 21.05
C VAL A 152 22.66 -2.94 21.91
N TYR A 153 22.73 -2.04 22.89
CA TYR A 153 23.96 -1.71 23.61
C TYR A 153 24.07 -2.38 24.98
N ASP A 154 22.96 -2.49 25.72
CA ASP A 154 22.96 -3.07 27.06
C ASP A 154 22.76 -4.59 26.98
N GLU A 155 21.76 -5.00 26.20
CA GLU A 155 21.38 -6.41 26.07
C GLU A 155 22.15 -7.13 24.98
N LYS A 156 22.78 -6.37 24.07
CA LYS A 156 23.68 -6.86 23.01
C LYS A 156 22.99 -7.86 22.09
N VAL A 157 21.75 -7.59 21.67
CA VAL A 157 21.00 -8.45 20.76
C VAL A 157 21.71 -8.61 19.41
N TRP A 158 21.59 -9.77 18.77
CA TRP A 158 22.18 -10.03 17.45
C TRP A 158 21.32 -9.51 16.29
N ALA A 159 20.02 -9.39 16.53
CA ALA A 159 19.04 -8.87 15.61
C ALA A 159 17.82 -8.39 16.39
N MET A 160 16.94 -7.65 15.73
CA MET A 160 15.67 -7.20 16.28
C MET A 160 14.50 -7.72 15.43
N PHE A 161 13.36 -7.89 16.09
CA PHE A 161 12.10 -8.31 15.51
C PHE A 161 11.00 -7.30 15.85
N GLY A 162 10.17 -6.94 14.87
CA GLY A 162 9.04 -6.02 15.04
C GLY A 162 9.23 -4.67 14.34
N SER A 163 8.33 -3.70 14.49
CA SER A 163 7.05 -3.71 15.23
C SER A 163 5.83 -3.75 14.28
N ILE A 164 4.63 -3.92 14.83
CA ILE A 164 3.36 -3.61 14.15
C ILE A 164 3.28 -2.14 13.75
N SER A 165 3.80 -1.25 14.60
CA SER A 165 3.76 0.20 14.37
C SER A 165 4.78 0.63 13.32
N SER A 166 4.29 1.32 12.29
CA SER A 166 5.15 1.92 11.26
C SER A 166 6.02 3.04 11.83
N ASP A 167 5.51 3.83 12.78
CA ASP A 167 6.30 4.89 13.43
C ASP A 167 7.46 4.30 14.24
N THR A 168 7.18 3.25 15.04
CA THR A 168 8.21 2.53 15.80
C THR A 168 9.24 1.92 14.86
N THR A 169 8.80 1.30 13.77
CA THR A 169 9.71 0.65 12.82
C THR A 169 10.64 1.67 12.16
N HIS A 170 10.14 2.85 11.77
CA HIS A 170 11.00 3.94 11.28
C HIS A 170 12.00 4.44 12.33
N ILE A 171 11.61 4.51 13.61
CA ILE A 171 12.52 4.88 14.69
C ILE A 171 13.61 3.81 14.85
N ALA A 172 13.22 2.53 14.88
CA ALA A 172 14.15 1.41 15.00
C ALA A 172 15.15 1.36 13.83
N LEU A 173 14.70 1.66 12.60
CA LEU A 173 15.57 1.75 11.43
C LEU A 173 16.67 2.80 11.59
N ARG A 174 16.36 3.98 12.14
CA ARG A 174 17.36 5.04 12.36
C ARG A 174 18.44 4.62 13.36
N VAL A 175 18.05 3.95 14.45
CA VAL A 175 19.02 3.43 15.42
C VAL A 175 19.83 2.30 14.79
N SER A 176 19.18 1.40 14.07
CA SER A 176 19.81 0.25 13.39
C SER A 176 20.82 0.66 12.33
N LEU A 177 20.58 1.76 11.62
CA LEU A 177 21.55 2.32 10.67
C LEU A 177 22.87 2.67 11.36
N LYS A 178 22.82 3.25 12.57
CA LYS A 178 24.02 3.62 13.33
C LYS A 178 24.63 2.44 14.09
N ALA A 179 23.79 1.54 14.58
CA ALA A 179 24.18 0.39 15.40
C ALA A 179 24.55 -0.87 14.61
N GLU A 180 24.31 -0.86 13.30
CA GLU A 180 24.55 -1.99 12.40
C GLU A 180 23.82 -3.27 12.85
N THR A 181 22.54 -3.12 13.25
CA THR A 181 21.72 -4.22 13.77
C THR A 181 20.58 -4.54 12.81
N PRO A 182 20.49 -5.78 12.27
CA PRO A 182 19.39 -6.16 11.39
C PRO A 182 18.04 -6.19 12.12
N ILE A 183 16.99 -5.75 11.43
CA ILE A 183 15.59 -5.78 11.84
C ILE A 183 14.82 -6.68 10.87
N VAL A 184 14.05 -7.61 11.42
CA VAL A 184 13.02 -8.36 10.69
C VAL A 184 11.64 -7.88 11.15
N ASN A 185 10.77 -7.55 10.20
CA ASN A 185 9.41 -7.10 10.45
C ASN A 185 8.38 -8.06 9.83
N SER A 186 7.20 -8.18 10.43
CA SER A 186 6.14 -9.07 9.95
C SER A 186 4.74 -8.47 9.93
N ALA A 187 4.61 -7.16 10.14
CA ALA A 187 3.29 -6.54 10.37
C ALA A 187 3.17 -5.11 9.85
N SER A 188 4.25 -4.32 9.89
CA SER A 188 4.21 -2.96 9.37
C SER A 188 4.21 -2.97 7.84
N THR A 189 3.16 -2.37 7.28
CA THR A 189 2.90 -2.33 5.84
C THR A 189 3.19 -0.97 5.21
N ASP A 190 3.76 -0.04 5.98
CA ASP A 190 4.07 1.30 5.48
C ASP A 190 5.15 1.21 4.39
N PRO A 191 4.83 1.63 3.15
CA PRO A 191 5.72 1.48 2.02
C PRO A 191 6.98 2.36 2.13
N THR A 192 6.96 3.38 2.99
CA THR A 192 8.11 4.27 3.15
C THR A 192 9.24 3.65 3.97
N ILE A 193 8.98 2.55 4.70
CA ILE A 193 9.97 1.82 5.50
C ILE A 193 11.12 1.30 4.63
N PRO A 194 10.87 0.41 3.63
CA PRO A 194 11.94 -0.04 2.73
C PRO A 194 12.46 1.09 1.83
N GLU A 195 11.63 2.10 1.51
CA GLU A 195 12.03 3.26 0.69
C GLU A 195 13.08 4.16 1.37
N THR A 196 13.37 3.98 2.68
CA THR A 196 14.48 4.65 3.37
C THR A 196 15.87 4.15 2.96
N THR A 197 15.96 3.02 2.27
CA THR A 197 17.22 2.38 1.84
C THR A 197 18.23 2.09 2.95
N ILE A 198 17.72 1.80 4.16
CA ILE A 198 18.56 1.38 5.27
C ILE A 198 18.88 -0.13 5.09
N PRO A 199 20.16 -0.54 5.01
CA PRO A 199 20.57 -1.89 4.59
C PRO A 199 20.30 -2.99 5.62
N TRP A 200 19.61 -2.67 6.72
CA TRP A 200 19.43 -3.50 7.91
C TRP A 200 17.98 -3.95 8.09
N PHE A 201 17.19 -4.01 7.03
CA PHE A 201 15.76 -4.30 7.10
C PHE A 201 15.36 -5.49 6.23
N PHE A 202 14.43 -6.29 6.72
CA PHE A 202 13.78 -7.38 6.00
C PHE A 202 12.31 -7.47 6.45
N THR A 203 11.39 -7.75 5.53
CA THR A 203 9.97 -7.95 5.87
C THR A 203 9.32 -9.05 5.05
N ASP A 204 8.54 -9.90 5.72
CA ASP A 204 7.81 -11.01 5.12
C ASP A 204 6.36 -10.66 4.74
N ILE A 205 5.87 -9.47 5.10
CA ILE A 205 4.55 -8.99 4.74
C ILE A 205 4.59 -8.05 3.53
N GLN A 206 3.55 -8.10 2.71
CA GLN A 206 3.38 -7.18 1.59
C GLN A 206 2.89 -5.80 2.05
N ASP A 207 3.48 -4.73 1.50
CA ASP A 207 3.17 -3.36 1.90
C ASP A 207 1.81 -2.83 1.38
N ASP A 208 1.47 -1.61 1.80
CA ASP A 208 0.25 -0.92 1.40
C ASP A 208 0.22 -0.56 -0.10
N ARG A 209 1.37 -0.56 -0.80
CA ARG A 209 1.38 -0.41 -2.27
C ARG A 209 0.72 -1.61 -2.91
N LEU A 210 1.16 -2.82 -2.54
CA LEU A 210 0.59 -4.03 -3.15
C LEU A 210 -0.88 -4.20 -2.76
N GLN A 211 -1.24 -3.91 -1.51
CA GLN A 211 -2.63 -3.89 -1.07
C GLN A 211 -3.48 -2.88 -1.86
N GLY A 212 -3.03 -1.63 -1.95
CA GLY A 212 -3.75 -0.57 -2.66
C GLY A 212 -3.88 -0.83 -4.16
N TYR A 213 -2.85 -1.39 -4.80
CA TYR A 213 -2.87 -1.76 -6.21
C TYR A 213 -3.83 -2.90 -6.49
N THR A 214 -3.82 -3.93 -5.63
CA THR A 214 -4.72 -5.08 -5.73
C THR A 214 -6.17 -4.64 -5.57
N LEU A 215 -6.47 -3.82 -4.56
CA LEU A 215 -7.81 -3.28 -4.33
C LEU A 215 -8.28 -2.41 -5.50
N ALA A 216 -7.46 -1.44 -5.93
CA ALA A 216 -7.83 -0.54 -7.02
C ALA A 216 -8.13 -1.31 -8.31
N ARG A 217 -7.29 -2.30 -8.64
CA ARG A 217 -7.50 -3.14 -9.82
C ARG A 217 -8.78 -3.97 -9.73
N HIS A 218 -9.03 -4.60 -8.59
CA HIS A 218 -10.27 -5.36 -8.38
C HIS A 218 -11.51 -4.45 -8.52
N ILE A 219 -11.49 -3.31 -7.84
CA ILE A 219 -12.63 -2.37 -7.79
C ILE A 219 -12.93 -1.75 -9.15
N TYR A 220 -11.92 -1.18 -9.82
CA TYR A 220 -12.11 -0.39 -11.04
C TYR A 220 -12.11 -1.23 -12.32
N THR A 221 -11.28 -2.28 -12.38
CA THR A 221 -11.12 -3.09 -13.59
C THR A 221 -12.01 -4.32 -13.58
N VAL A 222 -12.09 -5.05 -12.46
CA VAL A 222 -12.84 -6.31 -12.39
C VAL A 222 -14.31 -6.07 -12.11
N LEU A 223 -14.62 -5.21 -11.13
CA LEU A 223 -16.00 -4.89 -10.76
C LEU A 223 -16.60 -3.72 -11.55
N GLY A 224 -15.76 -2.89 -12.20
CA GLY A 224 -16.22 -1.74 -12.99
C GLY A 224 -16.86 -0.62 -12.16
N LEU A 225 -16.64 -0.58 -10.84
CA LEU A 225 -17.10 0.52 -9.99
C LEU A 225 -16.34 1.80 -10.35
N GLN A 226 -16.94 2.97 -10.20
CA GLN A 226 -16.31 4.23 -10.61
C GLN A 226 -16.12 5.21 -9.45
N ARG A 227 -17.09 5.27 -8.53
CA ARG A 227 -17.14 6.27 -7.47
C ARG A 227 -16.84 5.64 -6.12
N ILE A 228 -15.59 5.73 -5.69
CA ILE A 228 -15.15 5.09 -4.44
C ILE A 228 -14.86 6.12 -3.37
N ALA A 229 -15.44 5.92 -2.19
CA ALA A 229 -15.11 6.66 -0.99
C ALA A 229 -14.07 5.90 -0.15
N ILE A 230 -13.37 6.62 0.72
CA ILE A 230 -12.48 6.03 1.73
C ILE A 230 -12.99 6.41 3.12
N LEU A 231 -13.00 5.44 4.04
CA LEU A 231 -13.17 5.68 5.47
C LEU A 231 -12.00 5.03 6.23
N ARG A 232 -11.23 5.84 6.95
CA ARG A 232 -10.01 5.36 7.63
C ARG A 232 -9.87 5.87 9.04
N VAL A 233 -9.10 5.15 9.85
CA VAL A 233 -8.64 5.64 11.15
C VAL A 233 -7.66 6.82 10.97
N ASN A 234 -7.64 7.75 11.92
CA ASN A 234 -6.80 8.95 11.90
C ASN A 234 -5.47 8.76 12.66
N ASP A 235 -4.74 7.72 12.31
CA ASP A 235 -3.37 7.46 12.75
C ASP A 235 -2.43 7.31 11.54
N ARG A 236 -1.19 6.86 11.76
CA ARG A 236 -0.24 6.61 10.68
C ARG A 236 -0.70 5.50 9.75
N TYR A 237 -1.16 4.36 10.30
CA TYR A 237 -1.57 3.20 9.51
C TYR A 237 -2.68 3.59 8.52
N GLY A 238 -3.75 4.25 9.01
CA GLY A 238 -4.82 4.73 8.15
C GLY A 238 -4.35 5.79 7.16
N ARG A 239 -3.57 6.80 7.61
CA ARG A 239 -3.12 7.91 6.74
C ARG A 239 -2.20 7.47 5.62
N PHE A 240 -1.19 6.65 5.91
CA PHE A 240 -0.20 6.20 4.93
C PHE A 240 -0.72 5.06 4.06
N GLY A 241 -1.52 4.16 4.64
CA GLY A 241 -2.02 3.00 3.90
C GLY A 241 -2.95 3.37 2.74
N VAL A 242 -3.81 4.38 2.92
CA VAL A 242 -4.71 4.83 1.84
C VAL A 242 -3.99 5.59 0.72
N LEU A 243 -2.77 6.07 0.93
CA LEU A 243 -2.06 6.90 -0.07
C LEU A 243 -1.90 6.16 -1.38
N LYS A 244 -1.47 4.90 -1.32
CA LYS A 244 -1.16 4.13 -2.53
C LYS A 244 -2.42 3.67 -3.26
N PHE A 245 -3.50 3.38 -2.53
CA PHE A 245 -4.81 3.16 -3.13
C PHE A 245 -5.32 4.42 -3.84
N ARG A 246 -5.29 5.59 -3.19
CA ARG A 246 -5.68 6.88 -3.78
C ARG A 246 -4.85 7.23 -5.01
N ASP A 247 -3.56 6.94 -4.98
CA ASP A 247 -2.68 7.14 -6.13
C ASP A 247 -3.04 6.22 -7.30
N ALA A 248 -3.29 4.94 -7.03
CA ALA A 248 -3.72 3.97 -8.04
C ALA A 248 -5.09 4.32 -8.63
N SER A 249 -6.06 4.68 -7.78
CA SER A 249 -7.37 5.19 -8.14
C SER A 249 -7.27 6.37 -9.13
N ARG A 250 -6.39 7.34 -8.88
CA ARG A 250 -6.13 8.45 -9.81
C ARG A 250 -5.52 7.98 -11.14
N ARG A 251 -4.54 7.07 -11.10
CA ARG A 251 -3.84 6.55 -12.30
C ARG A 251 -4.74 5.72 -13.20
N LEU A 252 -5.70 4.99 -12.62
CA LEU A 252 -6.70 4.19 -13.33
C LEU A 252 -7.87 5.03 -13.85
N GLY A 253 -7.86 6.34 -13.59
CA GLY A 253 -8.92 7.23 -14.01
C GLY A 253 -10.21 7.08 -13.20
N HIS A 254 -10.10 6.94 -11.88
CA HIS A 254 -11.25 6.92 -10.96
C HIS A 254 -10.93 7.52 -9.58
N PRO A 255 -10.57 8.80 -9.46
CA PRO A 255 -10.20 9.45 -8.19
C PRO A 255 -11.26 9.24 -7.12
N VAL A 256 -10.77 8.99 -5.91
CA VAL A 256 -11.58 8.88 -4.70
C VAL A 256 -12.50 10.10 -4.58
N VAL A 257 -13.81 9.86 -4.49
CA VAL A 257 -14.82 10.93 -4.48
C VAL A 257 -14.83 11.69 -3.16
N ILE A 258 -14.57 10.97 -2.05
CA ILE A 258 -14.45 11.53 -0.72
C ILE A 258 -13.61 10.63 0.20
N GLU A 259 -12.80 11.25 1.06
CA GLU A 259 -12.08 10.57 2.13
C GLU A 259 -12.62 11.09 3.47
N GLN A 260 -13.13 10.19 4.31
CA GLN A 260 -13.56 10.48 5.67
C GLN A 260 -12.63 9.80 6.67
N LYS A 261 -12.55 10.38 7.87
CA LYS A 261 -11.72 9.87 8.95
C LYS A 261 -12.47 9.81 10.28
N PHE A 262 -12.03 8.92 11.15
CA PHE A 262 -12.46 8.83 12.54
C PHE A 262 -11.24 8.70 13.46
N MET A 263 -11.42 8.97 14.75
CA MET A 263 -10.34 8.90 15.74
C MET A 263 -10.21 7.48 16.30
N PRO A 264 -9.00 7.02 16.68
CA PRO A 264 -8.85 5.77 17.41
C PRO A 264 -9.77 5.72 18.63
N GLY A 265 -10.49 4.62 18.81
CA GLY A 265 -11.47 4.44 19.89
C GLY A 265 -12.90 4.89 19.58
N ASP A 266 -13.13 5.59 18.45
CA ASP A 266 -14.49 5.92 18.01
C ASP A 266 -15.30 4.63 17.76
N THR A 267 -16.58 4.66 18.16
CA THR A 267 -17.53 3.55 17.95
C THR A 267 -18.76 3.95 17.15
N ASP A 268 -18.95 5.25 16.89
CA ASP A 268 -20.03 5.81 16.08
C ASP A 268 -19.47 6.49 14.83
N PHE A 269 -19.86 5.97 13.67
CA PHE A 269 -19.39 6.39 12.35
C PHE A 269 -20.52 6.99 11.51
N ARG A 270 -21.74 7.14 12.06
CA ARG A 270 -22.93 7.53 11.28
C ARG A 270 -22.78 8.87 10.59
N ARG A 271 -22.04 9.82 11.19
CA ARG A 271 -21.77 11.12 10.58
C ARG A 271 -20.93 10.95 9.30
N GLN A 272 -19.82 10.23 9.38
CA GLN A 272 -18.94 9.95 8.25
C GLN A 272 -19.69 9.18 7.16
N LEU A 273 -20.50 8.18 7.56
CA LEU A 273 -21.31 7.38 6.65
C LEU A 273 -22.36 8.20 5.90
N ARG A 274 -23.05 9.14 6.55
CA ARG A 274 -23.99 10.06 5.89
C ARG A 274 -23.30 10.92 4.84
N ILE A 275 -22.13 11.48 5.16
CA ILE A 275 -21.35 12.28 4.19
C ILE A 275 -20.93 11.40 2.99
N ILE A 276 -20.53 10.15 3.22
CA ILE A 276 -20.22 9.20 2.14
C ILE A 276 -21.47 8.89 1.31
N GLN A 277 -22.63 8.68 1.93
CA GLN A 277 -23.89 8.43 1.25
C GLN A 277 -24.28 9.61 0.35
N ASP A 278 -24.17 10.85 0.85
CA ASP A 278 -24.44 12.09 0.11
C ASP A 278 -23.50 12.28 -1.09
N SER A 279 -22.27 11.74 -1.00
CA SER A 279 -21.32 11.76 -2.11
C SER A 279 -21.72 10.85 -3.28
N ARG A 280 -22.76 10.02 -3.14
CA ARG A 280 -23.19 9.03 -4.15
C ARG A 280 -22.04 8.11 -4.58
N ALA A 281 -21.26 7.62 -3.61
CA ALA A 281 -20.25 6.60 -3.86
C ALA A 281 -20.92 5.23 -4.14
N ASP A 282 -20.34 4.46 -5.07
CA ASP A 282 -20.73 3.08 -5.41
C ASP A 282 -20.12 2.08 -4.42
N GLY A 283 -18.96 2.43 -3.85
CA GLY A 283 -18.23 1.60 -2.91
C GLY A 283 -17.41 2.39 -1.90
N ILE A 284 -17.00 1.72 -0.83
CA ILE A 284 -16.23 2.28 0.28
C ILE A 284 -15.01 1.39 0.53
N VAL A 285 -13.83 1.99 0.57
CA VAL A 285 -12.60 1.31 1.04
C VAL A 285 -12.35 1.69 2.50
N LEU A 286 -12.24 0.68 3.36
CA LEU A 286 -11.95 0.80 4.78
C LEU A 286 -10.47 0.57 5.04
N TRP A 287 -9.83 1.49 5.76
CA TRP A 287 -8.44 1.34 6.21
C TRP A 287 -8.37 1.53 7.72
N THR A 288 -8.57 0.42 8.43
CA THR A 288 -8.72 0.32 9.89
C THR A 288 -8.59 -1.15 10.31
N ASP A 289 -8.93 -1.47 11.55
CA ASP A 289 -8.98 -2.82 12.10
C ASP A 289 -10.38 -3.45 12.09
N ILE A 290 -10.44 -4.74 12.43
CA ILE A 290 -11.65 -5.58 12.44
C ILE A 290 -12.80 -4.94 13.23
N ARG A 291 -12.57 -4.49 14.47
CA ARG A 291 -13.64 -4.01 15.34
C ARG A 291 -14.33 -2.74 14.81
N PRO A 292 -13.62 -1.66 14.44
CA PRO A 292 -14.24 -0.53 13.74
C PRO A 292 -14.92 -0.96 12.44
N THR A 293 -14.33 -1.87 11.66
CA THR A 293 -14.93 -2.40 10.43
C THR A 293 -16.30 -3.03 10.71
N ALA A 294 -16.39 -3.89 11.72
CA ALA A 294 -17.65 -4.54 12.09
C ALA A 294 -18.75 -3.54 12.45
N LEU A 295 -18.41 -2.53 13.27
CA LEU A 295 -19.33 -1.46 13.66
C LEU A 295 -19.74 -0.59 12.46
N ILE A 296 -18.81 -0.27 11.56
CA ILE A 296 -19.09 0.47 10.32
C ILE A 296 -20.10 -0.31 9.47
N LEU A 297 -19.88 -1.62 9.25
CA LEU A 297 -20.77 -2.46 8.45
C LEU A 297 -22.18 -2.55 9.08
N GLN A 298 -22.26 -2.71 10.41
CA GLN A 298 -23.54 -2.70 11.13
C GLN A 298 -24.28 -1.36 10.97
N GLN A 299 -23.59 -0.24 11.16
CA GLN A 299 -24.18 1.09 11.03
C GLN A 299 -24.56 1.43 9.59
N MET A 300 -23.81 0.93 8.59
CA MET A 300 -24.20 1.02 7.19
C MET A 300 -25.54 0.31 6.94
N LYS A 301 -25.71 -0.89 7.51
CA LYS A 301 -26.96 -1.64 7.42
C LYS A 301 -28.12 -0.92 8.11
N GLU A 302 -27.90 -0.33 9.29
CA GLU A 302 -28.89 0.52 10.00
C GLU A 302 -29.32 1.72 9.16
N LEU A 303 -28.38 2.34 8.43
CA LEU A 303 -28.63 3.47 7.52
C LEU A 303 -29.20 3.06 6.16
N GLY A 304 -29.42 1.76 5.92
CA GLY A 304 -29.92 1.24 4.64
C GLY A 304 -28.96 1.42 3.47
N MET A 305 -27.66 1.60 3.75
CA MET A 305 -26.61 1.71 2.73
C MET A 305 -26.41 0.38 2.01
N LYS A 306 -26.13 0.44 0.70
CA LYS A 306 -25.98 -0.74 -0.19
C LYS A 306 -24.66 -0.77 -0.95
N GLN A 307 -23.78 0.18 -0.69
CA GLN A 307 -22.47 0.29 -1.30
C GLN A 307 -21.65 -0.98 -1.06
N ARG A 308 -20.84 -1.36 -2.05
CA ARG A 308 -19.84 -2.42 -1.86
C ARG A 308 -18.76 -1.93 -0.91
N VAL A 309 -18.33 -2.79 0.01
CA VAL A 309 -17.35 -2.40 1.02
C VAL A 309 -16.12 -3.28 0.88
N PHE A 310 -14.96 -2.61 0.82
CA PHE A 310 -13.65 -3.20 0.63
C PHE A 310 -12.75 -2.83 1.82
N GLY A 311 -11.70 -3.59 2.09
CA GLY A 311 -10.78 -3.25 3.18
C GLY A 311 -9.34 -3.72 3.00
N SER A 312 -8.46 -3.16 3.84
CA SER A 312 -7.08 -3.63 4.01
C SER A 312 -7.01 -4.93 4.81
N HIS A 313 -5.84 -5.55 4.88
CA HIS A 313 -5.71 -6.88 5.53
C HIS A 313 -6.11 -6.92 7.01
N ARG A 314 -5.98 -5.82 7.75
CA ARG A 314 -6.39 -5.74 9.18
C ARG A 314 -7.91 -5.65 9.37
N THR A 315 -8.70 -5.61 8.31
CA THR A 315 -10.17 -5.45 8.41
C THR A 315 -10.93 -6.77 8.39
N ILE A 316 -10.28 -7.90 8.05
CA ILE A 316 -10.95 -9.19 7.83
C ILE A 316 -10.32 -10.33 8.63
N GLY A 317 -11.18 -11.24 9.08
CA GLY A 317 -10.85 -12.44 9.85
C GLY A 317 -12.10 -13.02 10.51
N ASP A 318 -11.99 -14.19 11.15
CA ASP A 318 -13.12 -14.86 11.80
C ASP A 318 -13.85 -13.94 12.81
N GLU A 319 -13.10 -13.09 13.53
CA GLU A 319 -13.66 -12.11 14.46
C GLU A 319 -14.59 -11.10 13.76
N LEU A 320 -14.28 -10.66 12.53
CA LEU A 320 -15.16 -9.76 11.77
C LEU A 320 -16.53 -10.39 11.57
N VAL A 321 -16.56 -11.65 11.13
CA VAL A 321 -17.80 -12.38 10.87
C VAL A 321 -18.60 -12.54 12.16
N SER A 322 -17.92 -12.85 13.27
CA SER A 322 -18.57 -12.94 14.59
C SER A 322 -19.15 -11.61 15.07
N LEU A 323 -18.43 -10.50 14.89
CA LEU A 323 -18.85 -9.20 15.39
C LEU A 323 -19.92 -8.54 14.51
N ALA A 324 -19.72 -8.52 13.19
CA ALA A 324 -20.62 -7.87 12.25
C ALA A 324 -21.84 -8.73 11.91
N GLY A 325 -21.74 -10.06 12.06
CA GLY A 325 -22.79 -11.01 11.73
C GLY A 325 -23.29 -10.83 10.29
N PRO A 326 -24.61 -10.77 10.07
CA PRO A 326 -25.18 -10.58 8.73
C PRO A 326 -24.83 -9.24 8.05
N ALA A 327 -24.18 -8.30 8.74
CA ALA A 327 -23.68 -7.07 8.11
C ALA A 327 -22.33 -7.27 7.38
N ALA A 328 -21.61 -8.35 7.67
CA ALA A 328 -20.36 -8.68 6.96
C ALA A 328 -20.57 -9.23 5.55
N GLU A 329 -21.78 -9.66 5.19
CA GLU A 329 -22.04 -10.34 3.91
C GLU A 329 -21.62 -9.48 2.71
N GLY A 330 -20.79 -10.04 1.84
CA GLY A 330 -20.27 -9.36 0.66
C GLY A 330 -19.12 -8.38 0.93
N PHE A 331 -18.65 -8.25 2.17
CA PHE A 331 -17.41 -7.52 2.47
C PHE A 331 -16.21 -8.23 1.84
N GLU A 332 -15.34 -7.46 1.20
CA GLU A 332 -14.11 -7.96 0.58
C GLU A 332 -12.89 -7.26 1.16
N ALA A 333 -11.78 -7.96 1.38
CA ALA A 333 -10.53 -7.34 1.80
C ALA A 333 -9.34 -8.09 1.22
N VAL A 334 -8.23 -7.39 1.04
CA VAL A 334 -6.96 -8.05 0.69
C VAL A 334 -6.43 -8.84 1.89
N TYR A 335 -5.73 -9.94 1.66
CA TYR A 335 -5.17 -10.79 2.71
C TYR A 335 -3.82 -11.39 2.26
N PRO A 336 -2.83 -11.55 3.16
CA PRO A 336 -1.47 -11.93 2.77
C PRO A 336 -1.32 -13.37 2.24
N TYR A 337 -2.14 -14.30 2.70
CA TYR A 337 -2.09 -15.72 2.33
C TYR A 337 -3.49 -16.37 2.36
N ASP A 338 -3.59 -17.68 2.13
CA ASP A 338 -4.84 -18.43 2.29
C ASP A 338 -4.81 -19.24 3.60
N PRO A 339 -5.55 -18.84 4.64
CA PRO A 339 -5.60 -19.59 5.90
C PRO A 339 -6.46 -20.87 5.81
N THR A 340 -7.14 -21.11 4.68
CA THR A 340 -7.95 -22.32 4.44
C THR A 340 -7.16 -23.46 3.78
N GLN A 341 -5.89 -23.20 3.43
CA GLN A 341 -4.98 -24.19 2.86
C GLN A 341 -4.89 -25.46 3.72
N ARG A 342 -4.61 -26.59 3.08
CA ARG A 342 -4.52 -27.91 3.73
C ARG A 342 -3.13 -28.55 3.61
N SER A 343 -2.11 -27.72 3.39
CA SER A 343 -0.72 -28.20 3.42
C SER A 343 -0.39 -28.74 4.81
N GLN A 344 0.41 -29.80 4.88
CA GLN A 344 0.78 -30.43 6.15
C GLN A 344 1.49 -29.44 7.07
N SER A 345 2.37 -28.60 6.52
CA SER A 345 3.08 -27.56 7.28
C SER A 345 2.15 -26.55 7.95
N TRP A 346 1.07 -26.15 7.28
CA TRP A 346 0.05 -25.26 7.85
C TRP A 346 -0.74 -25.96 8.96
N LEU A 347 -1.22 -27.18 8.71
CA LEU A 347 -2.01 -27.93 9.70
C LEU A 347 -1.20 -28.23 10.97
N ASP A 348 0.07 -28.61 10.81
CA ASP A 348 0.98 -28.87 11.93
C ASP A 348 1.32 -27.59 12.70
N PHE A 349 1.48 -26.46 12.01
CA PHE A 349 1.64 -25.16 12.65
C PHE A 349 0.41 -24.78 13.47
N VAL A 350 -0.78 -24.84 12.88
CA VAL A 350 -2.05 -24.52 13.58
C VAL A 350 -2.22 -25.40 14.81
N ALA A 351 -1.96 -26.71 14.70
CA ALA A 351 -2.08 -27.64 15.82
C ALA A 351 -1.08 -27.34 16.95
N ARG A 352 0.19 -27.04 16.62
CA ARG A 352 1.20 -26.68 17.63
C ARG A 352 0.92 -25.33 18.28
N PHE A 353 0.43 -24.37 17.51
CA PHE A 353 0.05 -23.05 18.01
C PHE A 353 -1.13 -23.15 18.98
N ASP A 354 -2.19 -23.87 18.61
CA ASP A 354 -3.36 -24.12 19.46
C ASP A 354 -2.98 -24.91 20.72
N ALA A 355 -2.12 -25.93 20.61
CA ALA A 355 -1.63 -26.68 21.76
C ALA A 355 -0.85 -25.82 22.76
N ARG A 356 -0.15 -24.78 22.28
CA ARG A 356 0.67 -23.90 23.12
C ARG A 356 -0.10 -22.74 23.73
N TYR A 357 -1.03 -22.14 22.98
CA TYR A 357 -1.69 -20.89 23.37
C TYR A 357 -3.20 -21.03 23.59
N HIS A 358 -3.80 -22.18 23.24
CA HIS A 358 -5.25 -22.42 23.30
C HIS A 358 -6.06 -21.41 22.47
N GLU A 359 -5.51 -21.05 21.33
CA GLU A 359 -6.07 -20.08 20.39
C GLU A 359 -5.66 -20.46 18.97
N LYS A 360 -6.48 -20.08 17.98
CA LYS A 360 -6.10 -20.21 16.57
C LYS A 360 -5.13 -19.10 16.18
N PRO A 361 -4.11 -19.38 15.35
CA PRO A 361 -3.24 -18.34 14.84
C PRO A 361 -3.99 -17.43 13.88
N ASP A 362 -3.82 -16.12 14.04
CA ASP A 362 -4.19 -15.14 13.02
C ASP A 362 -2.99 -14.82 12.10
N HIS A 363 -3.16 -13.87 11.19
CA HIS A 363 -2.09 -13.47 10.29
C HIS A 363 -0.90 -12.81 10.99
N PHE A 364 -1.09 -12.10 12.11
CA PHE A 364 0.01 -11.53 12.87
C PHE A 364 0.87 -12.62 13.49
N ALA A 365 0.26 -13.66 14.07
CA ALA A 365 0.96 -14.81 14.61
C ALA A 365 1.63 -15.66 13.50
N ALA A 366 0.93 -15.96 12.42
CA ALA A 366 1.43 -16.83 11.36
C ALA A 366 2.61 -16.21 10.60
N LEU A 367 2.53 -14.93 10.23
CA LEU A 367 3.64 -14.22 9.60
C LEU A 367 4.80 -14.05 10.59
N ALA A 368 4.53 -13.72 11.86
CA ALA A 368 5.60 -13.61 12.85
C ALA A 368 6.38 -14.91 13.07
N TYR A 369 5.69 -16.05 13.01
CA TYR A 369 6.32 -17.36 13.05
C TYR A 369 7.27 -17.59 11.87
N ASP A 370 6.81 -17.32 10.63
CA ASP A 370 7.64 -17.46 9.43
C ASP A 370 8.83 -16.48 9.43
N ALA A 371 8.60 -15.21 9.72
CA ALA A 371 9.63 -14.18 9.83
C ALA A 371 10.68 -14.49 10.91
N MET A 372 10.25 -14.99 12.08
CA MET A 372 11.18 -15.39 13.14
C MET A 372 11.97 -16.64 12.73
N ARG A 373 11.35 -17.61 12.05
CA ARG A 373 12.07 -18.75 11.47
C ARG A 373 13.11 -18.32 10.45
N ILE A 374 12.79 -17.35 9.58
CA ILE A 374 13.75 -16.74 8.63
C ILE A 374 14.92 -16.13 9.39
N LEU A 375 14.65 -15.37 10.46
CA LEU A 375 15.69 -14.75 11.27
C LEU A 375 16.61 -15.78 11.95
N LEU A 376 16.02 -16.78 12.61
CA LEU A 376 16.76 -17.84 13.31
C LEU A 376 17.65 -18.65 12.36
N GLN A 377 17.11 -19.00 11.17
CA GLN A 377 17.89 -19.68 10.12
C GLN A 377 19.02 -18.80 9.59
N SER A 378 18.77 -17.49 9.43
CA SER A 378 19.77 -16.52 9.00
C SER A 378 20.89 -16.37 10.03
N ILE A 379 20.57 -16.33 11.33
CA ILE A 379 21.55 -16.33 12.41
C ILE A 379 22.37 -17.63 12.39
N CYS A 380 21.72 -18.79 12.32
CA CYS A 380 22.41 -20.06 12.25
C CYS A 380 23.33 -20.15 11.03
N ARG A 381 22.92 -19.66 9.86
CA ARG A 381 23.77 -19.66 8.67
C ARG A 381 24.93 -18.67 8.76
N ALA A 382 24.69 -17.49 9.30
CA ALA A 382 25.63 -16.37 9.27
C ALA A 382 26.76 -16.44 10.29
N GLY A 383 26.55 -17.14 11.40
CA GLY A 383 27.36 -16.91 12.59
C GLY A 383 26.83 -15.76 13.44
N LEU A 384 27.46 -15.53 14.59
CA LEU A 384 27.12 -14.44 15.49
C LEU A 384 27.85 -13.15 15.07
N ASN A 385 27.49 -12.66 13.88
CA ASN A 385 27.97 -11.42 13.31
C ASN A 385 26.80 -10.68 12.62
N ARG A 386 26.48 -9.48 13.10
CA ARG A 386 25.30 -8.71 12.63
C ARG A 386 25.32 -8.42 11.12
N ALA A 387 26.48 -8.12 10.54
CA ALA A 387 26.62 -7.87 9.10
C ALA A 387 26.40 -9.14 8.27
N ARG A 388 26.91 -10.28 8.73
CA ARG A 388 26.67 -11.56 8.07
C ARG A 388 25.22 -12.02 8.21
N ILE A 389 24.56 -11.74 9.34
CA ILE A 389 23.12 -11.99 9.53
C ILE A 389 22.31 -11.17 8.52
N ARG A 390 22.64 -9.89 8.37
CA ARG A 390 22.07 -9.03 7.34
C ARG A 390 22.29 -9.58 5.94
N ASP A 391 23.50 -10.05 5.62
CA ASP A 391 23.79 -10.65 4.32
C ASP A 391 22.99 -11.95 4.08
N ALA A 392 22.86 -12.80 5.11
CA ALA A 392 22.03 -13.99 5.07
C ALA A 392 20.56 -13.66 4.77
N LEU A 393 20.00 -12.64 5.44
CA LEU A 393 18.63 -12.17 5.21
C LEU A 393 18.45 -11.63 3.78
N THR A 394 19.34 -10.74 3.34
CA THR A 394 19.23 -10.10 2.02
C THR A 394 19.47 -11.04 0.82
N ALA A 395 20.12 -12.18 1.06
CA ALA A 395 20.31 -13.24 0.06
C ALA A 395 19.06 -14.12 -0.14
N ILE A 396 18.04 -14.01 0.71
CA ILE A 396 16.80 -14.76 0.57
C ILE A 396 15.97 -14.14 -0.57
N GLN A 397 15.75 -14.93 -1.62
CA GLN A 397 14.91 -14.54 -2.76
C GLN A 397 13.52 -15.15 -2.70
N SER A 398 13.41 -16.33 -2.07
CA SER A 398 12.14 -16.99 -1.81
C SER A 398 12.21 -17.81 -0.54
N TYR A 399 11.07 -17.97 0.13
CA TYR A 399 10.94 -18.77 1.33
C TYR A 399 9.60 -19.52 1.30
N ASP A 400 9.63 -20.82 1.58
CA ASP A 400 8.42 -21.64 1.70
C ASP A 400 8.06 -21.75 3.18
N GLY A 401 7.18 -20.85 3.62
CA GLY A 401 6.70 -20.75 5.00
C GLY A 401 5.39 -21.49 5.24
N VAL A 402 4.89 -21.43 6.47
CA VAL A 402 3.55 -21.95 6.82
C VAL A 402 2.46 -21.09 6.18
N THR A 403 2.72 -19.80 5.97
CA THR A 403 1.86 -18.86 5.22
C THR A 403 2.00 -18.99 3.71
N GLY A 404 2.72 -20.00 3.23
CA GLY A 404 2.93 -20.29 1.81
C GLY A 404 4.22 -19.68 1.25
N LYS A 405 4.32 -19.67 -0.08
CA LYS A 405 5.53 -19.21 -0.77
C LYS A 405 5.63 -17.69 -0.79
N MET A 406 6.71 -17.18 -0.21
CA MET A 406 7.11 -15.78 -0.24
C MET A 406 8.18 -15.56 -1.30
N VAL A 407 8.17 -14.39 -1.94
CA VAL A 407 9.19 -13.96 -2.91
C VAL A 407 9.63 -12.56 -2.53
N PHE A 408 10.94 -12.34 -2.43
CA PHE A 408 11.49 -11.09 -1.91
C PHE A 408 12.17 -10.26 -3.00
N ASP A 409 11.74 -9.01 -3.11
CA ASP A 409 12.39 -8.04 -4.00
C ASP A 409 13.76 -7.60 -3.47
N PRO A 410 14.56 -6.85 -4.26
CA PRO A 410 15.87 -6.35 -3.86
C PRO A 410 15.91 -5.50 -2.59
N ASN A 411 14.78 -4.93 -2.15
CA ASN A 411 14.68 -4.19 -0.88
C ASN A 411 14.20 -5.07 0.28
N CYS A 412 14.28 -6.39 0.10
CA CYS A 412 13.97 -7.39 1.13
C CYS A 412 12.51 -7.36 1.58
N LYS A 413 11.61 -7.03 0.66
CA LYS A 413 10.17 -7.02 0.86
C LYS A 413 9.50 -8.19 0.15
N ASN A 414 8.54 -8.83 0.81
CA ASN A 414 7.67 -9.80 0.16
C ASN A 414 6.77 -9.13 -0.92
N ILE A 415 6.84 -9.66 -2.14
CA ILE A 415 6.07 -9.23 -3.32
C ILE A 415 5.16 -10.33 -3.86
N SER A 416 4.96 -11.42 -3.11
CA SER A 416 4.00 -12.46 -3.47
C SER A 416 2.59 -11.87 -3.61
N ALA A 417 1.89 -12.29 -4.67
CA ALA A 417 0.50 -11.93 -4.94
C ALA A 417 -0.41 -12.15 -3.71
N LEU A 418 -1.20 -11.13 -3.38
CA LEU A 418 -2.18 -11.15 -2.30
C LEU A 418 -3.39 -12.02 -2.64
N PHE A 419 -4.15 -12.37 -1.61
CA PHE A 419 -5.48 -12.95 -1.72
C PHE A 419 -6.55 -11.87 -1.56
N LEU A 420 -7.70 -12.08 -2.18
CA LEU A 420 -8.93 -11.36 -1.87
C LEU A 420 -9.79 -12.29 -1.03
N ALA A 421 -10.02 -11.90 0.21
CA ALA A 421 -10.92 -12.53 1.14
C ALA A 421 -12.32 -11.95 0.96
N THR A 422 -13.34 -12.79 0.80
CA THR A 422 -14.73 -12.40 0.61
C THR A 422 -15.61 -13.10 1.62
N VAL A 423 -16.43 -12.35 2.35
CA VAL A 423 -17.45 -12.94 3.22
C VAL A 423 -18.64 -13.39 2.37
N ARG A 424 -18.93 -14.69 2.38
CA ARG A 424 -20.11 -15.31 1.75
C ARG A 424 -20.77 -16.31 2.68
N ASN A 425 -22.08 -16.21 2.86
CA ASN A 425 -22.86 -17.12 3.70
C ASN A 425 -22.28 -17.29 5.12
N GLY A 426 -21.74 -16.21 5.69
CA GLY A 426 -21.12 -16.25 7.02
C GLY A 426 -19.77 -16.99 7.10
N ALA A 427 -19.12 -17.26 5.97
CA ALA A 427 -17.76 -17.80 5.91
C ALA A 427 -16.86 -16.91 5.02
N ILE A 428 -15.54 -17.04 5.16
CA ILE A 428 -14.58 -16.27 4.35
C ILE A 428 -13.98 -17.19 3.28
N GLU A 429 -14.14 -16.80 2.02
CA GLU A 429 -13.50 -17.43 0.87
C GLU A 429 -12.26 -16.63 0.46
N TYR A 430 -11.16 -17.30 0.14
CA TYR A 430 -9.90 -16.65 -0.26
C TYR A 430 -9.58 -16.98 -1.72
N ARG A 431 -9.36 -15.95 -2.53
CA ARG A 431 -8.97 -16.11 -3.94
C ARG A 431 -7.70 -15.33 -4.22
N ARG A 432 -6.68 -16.02 -4.73
CA ARG A 432 -5.42 -15.37 -5.13
C ARG A 432 -5.65 -14.37 -6.27
N ILE A 433 -5.09 -13.17 -6.15
CA ILE A 433 -5.15 -12.12 -7.18
C ILE A 433 -3.75 -11.86 -7.71
N THR A 434 -3.51 -12.18 -8.98
CA THR A 434 -2.27 -11.80 -9.66
C THR A 434 -2.47 -10.46 -10.39
N MET A 435 -1.38 -9.72 -10.57
CA MET A 435 -1.36 -8.40 -11.20
C MET A 435 -0.94 -8.48 -12.68
N ASP A 436 -1.04 -9.66 -13.30
CA ASP A 436 -0.37 -10.00 -14.56
C ASP A 436 -0.99 -9.39 -15.83
N LYS A 437 -2.23 -8.92 -15.75
CA LYS A 437 -2.87 -8.18 -16.85
C LYS A 437 -2.67 -6.68 -16.57
N PRO A 438 -2.29 -5.81 -17.51
CA PRO A 438 -2.32 -4.35 -17.33
C PRO A 438 -3.75 -3.80 -17.57
N TYR A 439 -4.16 -2.74 -16.88
CA TYR A 439 -5.41 -1.99 -17.18
C TYR A 439 -5.18 -0.89 -18.21
N ALA A 440 -3.95 -0.41 -18.38
CA ALA A 440 -3.55 0.50 -19.44
C ALA A 440 -2.14 0.14 -19.92
N ARG A 441 -1.80 0.46 -21.17
CA ARG A 441 -0.42 0.41 -21.66
C ARG A 441 0.01 1.80 -22.10
N VAL A 442 1.19 2.19 -21.66
CA VAL A 442 1.86 3.41 -22.08
C VAL A 442 3.00 3.01 -23.00
N GLY A 443 2.96 3.45 -24.25
CA GLY A 443 4.02 3.29 -25.24
C GLY A 443 4.47 4.63 -25.81
N GLU A 444 5.52 4.61 -26.64
CA GLU A 444 5.96 5.80 -27.39
C GLU A 444 4.83 6.37 -28.27
N ASP A 445 3.88 5.53 -28.68
CA ASP A 445 2.71 5.87 -29.50
C ASP A 445 1.49 6.35 -28.69
N GLY A 446 1.63 6.57 -27.38
CA GLY A 446 0.59 7.12 -26.51
C GLY A 446 0.07 6.15 -25.43
N VAL A 447 -1.10 6.49 -24.86
CA VAL A 447 -1.72 5.75 -23.75
C VAL A 447 -2.96 5.01 -24.25
N THR A 448 -2.96 3.68 -24.10
CA THR A 448 -4.13 2.84 -24.38
C THR A 448 -4.74 2.36 -23.06
N TYR A 449 -6.05 2.51 -22.91
CA TYR A 449 -6.79 2.12 -21.71
C TYR A 449 -7.62 0.87 -21.99
N SER A 450 -7.69 -0.04 -21.02
CA SER A 450 -8.56 -1.24 -21.01
C SER A 450 -9.73 -1.07 -20.04
N GLY A 451 -10.02 0.17 -19.63
CA GLY A 451 -11.18 0.51 -18.80
C GLY A 451 -12.49 0.62 -19.56
N PRO A 452 -13.63 0.68 -18.86
CA PRO A 452 -14.93 0.87 -19.50
C PRO A 452 -14.95 2.21 -20.26
N ALA A 453 -15.55 2.23 -21.44
CA ALA A 453 -15.71 3.44 -22.23
C ALA A 453 -16.47 4.52 -21.44
N THR A 454 -16.03 5.77 -21.50
CA THR A 454 -16.85 6.89 -21.03
C THR A 454 -18.13 6.93 -21.87
N PRO A 455 -19.32 7.06 -21.26
CA PRO A 455 -20.57 7.11 -22.02
C PRO A 455 -20.65 8.43 -22.81
N ASP A 456 -21.34 8.40 -23.93
CA ASP A 456 -21.66 9.61 -24.69
C ASP A 456 -22.62 10.50 -23.88
N ILE A 457 -22.42 11.82 -23.92
CA ILE A 457 -23.32 12.78 -23.28
C ILE A 457 -24.56 12.96 -24.17
N ALA A 458 -25.71 12.52 -23.66
CA ALA A 458 -27.01 12.70 -24.30
C ALA A 458 -27.52 14.14 -24.08
N SER A 459 -26.92 15.11 -24.78
CA SER A 459 -27.37 16.50 -24.78
C SER A 459 -27.55 17.02 -26.21
N PRO A 460 -28.66 17.71 -26.53
CA PRO A 460 -28.88 18.31 -27.84
C PRO A 460 -27.94 19.50 -28.13
N ALA A 461 -27.35 20.09 -27.08
CA ALA A 461 -26.34 21.14 -27.19
C ALA A 461 -25.05 20.72 -26.47
N TRP A 462 -23.93 20.84 -27.16
CA TRP A 462 -22.59 20.48 -26.68
C TRP A 462 -21.98 21.66 -25.95
N LYS A 463 -21.88 21.54 -24.63
CA LYS A 463 -21.45 22.65 -23.76
C LYS A 463 -19.95 22.61 -23.49
N ILE A 464 -19.29 23.75 -23.50
CA ILE A 464 -17.89 23.91 -23.08
C ILE A 464 -17.84 24.94 -21.96
N ALA A 465 -17.22 24.61 -20.83
CA ALA A 465 -17.03 25.57 -19.74
C ALA A 465 -15.86 26.50 -20.06
N VAL A 466 -16.04 27.81 -19.95
CA VAL A 466 -14.98 28.80 -20.11
C VAL A 466 -14.74 29.45 -18.76
N PHE A 467 -13.56 29.20 -18.17
CA PHE A 467 -13.25 29.53 -16.80
C PHE A 467 -12.05 30.47 -16.71
N GLY A 468 -12.25 31.65 -16.12
CA GLY A 468 -11.16 32.60 -15.86
C GLY A 468 -11.59 34.05 -15.95
N PRO A 469 -10.62 34.98 -15.96
CA PRO A 469 -10.91 36.40 -15.90
C PRO A 469 -11.74 36.86 -17.11
N ARG A 470 -12.81 37.62 -16.84
CA ARG A 470 -13.74 38.19 -17.82
C ARG A 470 -14.31 37.15 -18.78
N ALA A 471 -14.50 35.91 -18.32
CA ALA A 471 -15.05 34.84 -19.15
C ALA A 471 -16.42 35.20 -19.74
N ASP A 472 -17.24 35.95 -19.00
CA ASP A 472 -18.53 36.49 -19.45
C ASP A 472 -18.39 37.44 -20.64
N GLN A 473 -17.38 38.33 -20.63
CA GLN A 473 -17.09 39.21 -21.77
C GLN A 473 -16.49 38.44 -22.93
N ALA A 474 -15.59 37.49 -22.65
CA ALA A 474 -14.90 36.70 -23.66
C ALA A 474 -15.87 35.85 -24.49
N VAL A 475 -16.81 35.15 -23.85
CA VAL A 475 -17.81 34.31 -24.56
C VAL A 475 -18.81 35.14 -25.36
N ASN A 476 -19.07 36.39 -24.98
CA ASN A 476 -20.00 37.29 -25.65
C ASN A 476 -19.31 38.21 -26.68
N SER A 477 -18.02 37.99 -26.97
CA SER A 477 -17.32 38.77 -27.97
C SER A 477 -17.91 38.56 -29.38
N PRO A 478 -17.84 39.55 -30.29
CA PRO A 478 -18.32 39.41 -31.66
C PRO A 478 -17.66 38.24 -32.39
N GLU A 479 -16.38 37.98 -32.11
CA GLU A 479 -15.61 36.88 -32.68
C GLU A 479 -16.17 35.51 -32.28
N ILE A 480 -16.42 35.29 -30.97
CA ILE A 480 -16.99 34.03 -30.49
C ILE A 480 -18.44 33.85 -30.95
N THR A 481 -19.22 34.92 -30.96
CA THR A 481 -20.61 34.88 -31.46
C THR A 481 -20.64 34.46 -32.93
N GLN A 482 -19.76 35.02 -33.76
CA GLN A 482 -19.64 34.65 -35.15
C GLN A 482 -19.16 33.20 -35.30
N LEU A 483 -18.19 32.76 -34.50
CA LEU A 483 -17.68 31.40 -34.50
C LEU A 483 -18.76 30.37 -34.19
N LEU A 484 -19.51 30.55 -33.10
CA LEU A 484 -20.61 29.64 -32.73
C LEU A 484 -21.70 29.60 -33.81
N SER A 485 -22.04 30.75 -34.40
CA SER A 485 -23.01 30.81 -35.50
C SER A 485 -22.58 30.01 -36.76
N ASN A 486 -21.27 29.92 -37.00
CA ASN A 486 -20.73 29.14 -38.11
C ASN A 486 -20.75 27.63 -37.80
N LEU A 487 -20.45 27.26 -36.55
CA LEU A 487 -20.50 25.88 -36.07
C LEU A 487 -21.94 25.34 -36.01
N ASP A 488 -22.90 26.17 -35.64
CA ASP A 488 -24.32 25.79 -35.65
C ASP A 488 -24.81 25.42 -37.06
N ARG A 489 -24.33 26.13 -38.09
CA ARG A 489 -24.66 25.83 -39.49
C ARG A 489 -24.07 24.50 -39.98
N SER A 490 -23.02 23.99 -39.35
CA SER A 490 -22.41 22.71 -39.71
C SER A 490 -23.05 21.49 -39.03
N GLY A 491 -24.13 21.69 -38.25
CA GLY A 491 -25.00 20.62 -37.76
C GLY A 491 -24.76 20.20 -36.30
N HIS A 492 -23.86 20.87 -35.57
CA HIS A 492 -23.62 20.63 -34.14
C HIS A 492 -23.85 21.91 -33.35
N HIS A 493 -24.80 21.89 -32.40
CA HIS A 493 -25.12 23.06 -31.60
C HIS A 493 -24.15 23.18 -30.41
N TYR A 494 -23.32 24.21 -30.39
CA TYR A 494 -22.35 24.46 -29.30
C TYR A 494 -22.79 25.64 -28.44
N SER A 495 -22.58 25.52 -27.13
CA SER A 495 -22.74 26.66 -26.22
C SER A 495 -21.62 26.74 -25.19
N LEU A 496 -21.27 27.97 -24.81
CA LEU A 496 -20.21 28.25 -23.84
C LEU A 496 -20.82 28.65 -22.50
N ILE A 497 -20.37 28.00 -21.42
CA ILE A 497 -20.75 28.33 -20.05
C ILE A 497 -19.65 29.24 -19.50
N ALA A 498 -19.92 30.55 -19.41
CA ALA A 498 -18.97 31.49 -18.81
C ALA A 498 -18.94 31.39 -17.29
N ILE A 499 -17.74 31.26 -16.74
CA ILE A 499 -17.48 31.24 -15.30
C ILE A 499 -16.38 32.27 -15.02
N PRO A 500 -16.77 33.54 -14.77
CA PRO A 500 -15.82 34.61 -14.45
C PRO A 500 -15.17 34.36 -13.09
N THR A 501 -13.92 34.79 -12.91
CA THR A 501 -13.19 34.69 -11.63
C THR A 501 -13.24 35.99 -10.82
N GLU A 502 -13.91 37.03 -11.33
CA GLU A 502 -14.18 38.28 -10.62
C GLU A 502 -15.22 38.13 -9.51
N ILE A 503 -16.00 37.04 -9.51
CA ILE A 503 -16.79 36.62 -8.37
C ILE A 503 -15.89 36.01 -7.29
N SER A 504 -16.40 35.79 -6.07
CA SER A 504 -15.58 35.13 -5.06
C SER A 504 -15.10 33.75 -5.53
N TRP A 505 -13.81 33.45 -5.31
CA TRP A 505 -13.16 32.23 -5.82
C TRP A 505 -13.91 30.94 -5.48
N GLY A 506 -14.49 30.85 -4.28
CA GLY A 506 -15.33 29.71 -3.87
C GLY A 506 -16.62 29.58 -4.69
N LYS A 507 -17.25 30.68 -5.10
CA LYS A 507 -18.42 30.66 -6.01
C LYS A 507 -18.00 30.25 -7.42
N ALA A 508 -16.87 30.75 -7.91
CA ALA A 508 -16.34 30.38 -9.23
C ALA A 508 -16.00 28.88 -9.30
N ALA A 509 -15.34 28.34 -8.28
CA ALA A 509 -15.07 26.91 -8.15
C ALA A 509 -16.37 26.08 -8.12
N THR A 510 -17.39 26.55 -7.38
CA THR A 510 -18.71 25.89 -7.31
C THR A 510 -19.40 25.88 -8.67
N ALA A 511 -19.38 27.01 -9.39
CA ALA A 511 -19.96 27.13 -10.72
C ALA A 511 -19.24 26.22 -11.74
N LEU A 512 -17.92 26.09 -11.65
CA LEU A 512 -17.16 25.16 -12.48
C LEU A 512 -17.52 23.69 -12.20
N VAL A 513 -17.70 23.32 -10.94
CA VAL A 513 -18.22 21.99 -10.57
C VAL A 513 -19.63 21.77 -11.11
N GLN A 514 -20.52 22.77 -11.04
CA GLN A 514 -21.87 22.69 -11.61
C GLN A 514 -21.81 22.50 -13.14
N ALA A 515 -21.00 23.28 -13.84
CA ALA A 515 -20.82 23.18 -15.28
C ALA A 515 -20.39 21.77 -15.71
N VAL A 516 -19.50 21.15 -14.96
CA VAL A 516 -18.98 19.81 -15.26
C VAL A 516 -19.96 18.69 -14.89
N TYR A 517 -20.53 18.72 -13.69
CA TYR A 517 -21.31 17.60 -13.15
C TYR A 517 -22.82 17.71 -13.42
N GLN A 518 -23.36 18.93 -13.50
CA GLN A 518 -24.79 19.16 -13.71
C GLN A 518 -25.07 19.50 -15.17
N ASP A 519 -24.34 20.46 -15.73
CA ASP A 519 -24.53 20.88 -17.12
C ASP A 519 -23.86 19.95 -18.14
N GLN A 520 -23.08 18.97 -17.67
CA GLN A 520 -22.40 17.97 -18.50
C GLN A 520 -21.48 18.61 -19.55
N ALA A 521 -20.72 19.65 -19.18
CA ALA A 521 -19.75 20.26 -20.08
C ALA A 521 -18.77 19.21 -20.65
N LEU A 522 -18.54 19.23 -21.96
CA LEU A 522 -17.64 18.30 -22.65
C LEU A 522 -16.17 18.59 -22.34
N GLY A 523 -15.85 19.84 -22.04
CA GLY A 523 -14.50 20.34 -21.81
C GLY A 523 -14.48 21.60 -20.96
N ILE A 524 -13.31 21.96 -20.50
CA ILE A 524 -13.03 23.23 -19.84
C ILE A 524 -11.97 23.98 -20.66
N ILE A 525 -12.17 25.26 -20.92
CA ILE A 525 -11.15 26.18 -21.42
C ILE A 525 -10.81 27.14 -20.28
N ALA A 526 -9.59 27.06 -19.76
CA ALA A 526 -9.11 27.93 -18.69
C ALA A 526 -8.31 29.10 -19.28
N LEU A 527 -8.68 30.33 -18.91
CA LEU A 527 -8.19 31.55 -19.58
C LEU A 527 -6.89 32.12 -19.01
N ASP A 528 -6.48 31.68 -17.82
CA ASP A 528 -5.24 32.11 -17.18
C ASP A 528 -4.62 31.01 -16.32
N ARG A 529 -3.48 31.29 -15.71
CA ARG A 529 -2.73 30.35 -14.87
C ARG A 529 -3.55 29.82 -13.69
N ASP A 530 -4.13 30.71 -12.87
CA ASP A 530 -4.77 30.28 -11.62
C ASP A 530 -6.05 29.51 -11.90
N SER A 531 -6.80 29.89 -12.93
CA SER A 531 -7.97 29.15 -13.41
C SER A 531 -7.57 27.81 -13.99
N SER A 532 -6.43 27.73 -14.67
CA SER A 532 -5.89 26.47 -15.23
C SER A 532 -5.57 25.44 -14.15
N HIS A 533 -4.93 25.85 -13.05
CA HIS A 533 -4.60 24.95 -11.94
C HIS A 533 -5.85 24.43 -11.22
N LEU A 534 -6.90 25.24 -11.08
CA LEU A 534 -8.16 24.78 -10.51
C LEU A 534 -8.95 23.91 -11.50
N ALA A 535 -8.98 24.28 -12.78
CA ALA A 535 -9.60 23.51 -13.83
C ALA A 535 -8.94 22.14 -13.99
N GLU A 536 -7.60 22.05 -13.90
CA GLU A 536 -6.85 20.79 -13.83
C GLU A 536 -7.39 19.91 -12.70
N GLN A 537 -7.49 20.44 -11.48
CA GLN A 537 -7.98 19.66 -10.33
C GLN A 537 -9.38 19.10 -10.54
N ILE A 538 -10.24 19.81 -11.27
CA ILE A 538 -11.61 19.38 -11.57
C ILE A 538 -11.64 18.43 -12.78
N GLY A 539 -10.91 18.75 -13.85
CA GLY A 539 -10.81 17.95 -15.07
C GLY A 539 -10.26 16.56 -14.81
N VAL A 540 -9.22 16.45 -13.98
CA VAL A 540 -8.68 15.15 -13.51
C VAL A 540 -9.72 14.36 -12.72
N LYS A 541 -10.52 15.04 -11.89
CA LYS A 541 -11.54 14.39 -11.06
C LYS A 541 -12.74 13.90 -11.85
N ALA A 542 -13.08 14.62 -12.92
CA ALA A 542 -14.31 14.42 -13.68
C ALA A 542 -14.09 13.82 -15.08
N PHE A 543 -12.84 13.51 -15.47
CA PHE A 543 -12.48 13.03 -16.80
C PHE A 543 -12.93 13.99 -17.90
N VAL A 544 -12.67 15.27 -17.69
CA VAL A 544 -13.02 16.34 -18.62
C VAL A 544 -11.73 16.92 -19.19
N PRO A 545 -11.56 16.93 -20.53
CA PRO A 545 -10.41 17.59 -21.15
C PRO A 545 -10.41 19.09 -20.83
N VAL A 546 -9.24 19.62 -20.49
CA VAL A 546 -8.99 21.00 -20.08
C VAL A 546 -7.97 21.60 -21.06
N LEU A 547 -8.36 22.63 -21.78
CA LEU A 547 -7.46 23.48 -22.56
C LEU A 547 -7.07 24.70 -21.72
N CYS A 548 -5.80 24.79 -21.35
CA CYS A 548 -5.25 25.85 -20.52
C CYS A 548 -4.51 26.87 -21.37
N ILE A 549 -4.98 28.12 -21.40
CA ILE A 549 -4.26 29.25 -21.99
C ILE A 549 -3.34 29.81 -20.91
N SER A 550 -2.08 29.36 -20.89
CA SER A 550 -1.16 29.71 -19.82
C SER A 550 0.30 29.51 -20.23
N SER A 551 1.20 30.37 -19.73
CA SER A 551 2.65 30.20 -19.85
C SER A 551 3.23 29.19 -18.86
N ASP A 552 2.42 28.72 -17.89
CA ASP A 552 2.87 27.79 -16.86
C ASP A 552 2.99 26.36 -17.40
N LYS A 553 4.21 25.97 -17.77
CA LYS A 553 4.54 24.62 -18.24
C LYS A 553 4.30 23.54 -17.18
N MET A 554 4.07 23.89 -15.92
CA MET A 554 3.79 22.88 -14.89
C MET A 554 2.49 22.12 -15.15
N LEU A 555 1.51 22.76 -15.80
CA LEU A 555 0.19 22.21 -16.12
C LEU A 555 0.26 20.92 -16.97
N THR A 556 1.22 20.84 -17.89
CA THR A 556 1.47 19.67 -18.76
C THR A 556 2.69 18.85 -18.29
N SER A 557 3.52 19.40 -17.40
CA SER A 557 4.69 18.70 -16.83
C SER A 557 4.33 17.46 -16.00
N ALA A 558 3.13 17.44 -15.41
CA ALA A 558 2.61 16.33 -14.62
C ALA A 558 2.02 15.21 -15.49
N ASN A 559 2.03 15.38 -16.82
CA ASN A 559 1.47 14.45 -17.80
C ASN A 559 0.05 14.00 -17.42
N VAL A 560 -0.77 14.97 -17.01
CA VAL A 560 -2.17 14.75 -16.72
C VAL A 560 -2.87 14.54 -18.06
N PRO A 561 -3.44 13.35 -18.32
CA PRO A 561 -3.94 13.00 -19.65
C PRO A 561 -5.11 13.87 -20.11
N TRP A 562 -5.64 14.72 -19.24
CA TRP A 562 -6.81 15.57 -19.44
C TRP A 562 -6.44 17.05 -19.57
N VAL A 563 -5.17 17.43 -19.54
CA VAL A 563 -4.75 18.84 -19.57
C VAL A 563 -3.91 19.10 -20.82
N PHE A 564 -4.32 20.11 -21.59
CA PHE A 564 -3.71 20.52 -22.85
C PHE A 564 -3.35 21.99 -22.75
N ARG A 565 -2.11 22.39 -23.01
CA ARG A 565 -1.66 23.77 -22.81
C ARG A 565 -1.47 24.49 -24.13
N LEU A 566 -2.17 25.61 -24.27
CA LEU A 566 -1.96 26.61 -25.30
C LEU A 566 -1.03 27.73 -24.79
N PRO A 567 -0.25 28.38 -25.66
CA PRO A 567 0.56 29.54 -25.27
C PRO A 567 -0.27 30.65 -24.61
N GLU A 568 0.33 31.36 -23.65
CA GLU A 568 -0.29 32.55 -23.08
C GLU A 568 -0.58 33.59 -24.18
N GLY A 569 -1.78 34.19 -24.13
CA GLY A 569 -2.24 35.15 -25.14
C GLY A 569 -2.94 34.51 -26.35
N SER A 570 -3.03 33.18 -26.43
CA SER A 570 -3.85 32.52 -27.46
C SER A 570 -5.32 32.96 -27.33
N PRO A 571 -5.99 33.32 -28.43
CA PRO A 571 -7.38 33.78 -28.37
C PRO A 571 -8.32 32.62 -27.98
N LEU A 572 -9.40 32.95 -27.26
CA LEU A 572 -10.43 31.96 -26.90
C LEU A 572 -11.02 31.26 -28.12
N SER A 573 -11.14 31.96 -29.26
CA SER A 573 -11.63 31.40 -30.52
C SER A 573 -10.78 30.25 -31.04
N GLU A 574 -9.46 30.30 -30.87
CA GLU A 574 -8.55 29.22 -31.21
C GLU A 574 -8.79 28.01 -30.32
N ALA A 575 -8.86 28.20 -28.99
CA ALA A 575 -9.14 27.12 -28.05
C ALA A 575 -10.50 26.46 -28.31
N VAL A 576 -11.54 27.25 -28.62
CA VAL A 576 -12.87 26.74 -28.98
C VAL A 576 -12.79 25.92 -30.27
N ASN A 577 -12.14 26.41 -31.33
CA ASN A 577 -12.00 25.66 -32.59
C ASN A 577 -11.26 24.33 -32.43
N ILE A 578 -10.16 24.32 -31.68
CA ILE A 578 -9.41 23.10 -31.37
C ILE A 578 -10.33 22.07 -30.70
N PHE A 579 -11.09 22.54 -29.69
CA PHE A 579 -11.99 21.68 -28.94
C PHE A 579 -13.13 21.14 -29.82
N THR A 580 -13.79 22.00 -30.59
CA THR A 580 -14.94 21.60 -31.40
C THR A 580 -14.53 20.69 -32.56
N GLN A 581 -13.33 20.86 -33.12
CA GLN A 581 -12.82 19.92 -34.11
C GLN A 581 -12.55 18.54 -33.50
N ALA A 582 -11.95 18.47 -32.30
CA ALA A 582 -11.78 17.21 -31.59
C ALA A 582 -13.14 16.54 -31.29
N ALA A 583 -14.15 17.33 -30.89
CA ALA A 583 -15.50 16.84 -30.63
C ALA A 583 -16.24 16.40 -31.90
N GLN A 584 -16.05 17.05 -33.04
CA GLN A 584 -16.63 16.62 -34.32
C GLN A 584 -16.12 15.24 -34.74
N VAL A 585 -14.82 14.95 -34.52
CA VAL A 585 -14.24 13.63 -34.79
C VAL A 585 -14.73 12.58 -33.78
N SER A 586 -14.86 12.98 -32.52
CA SER A 586 -14.98 12.06 -31.39
C SER A 586 -16.42 11.81 -30.91
N GLY A 587 -17.36 12.67 -31.33
CA GLY A 587 -18.70 12.76 -30.74
C GLY A 587 -18.70 13.43 -29.36
N ALA A 588 -19.87 13.44 -28.70
CA ALA A 588 -20.10 14.03 -27.38
C ALA A 588 -19.50 13.18 -26.24
N ASN A 589 -18.26 12.73 -26.38
CA ASN A 589 -17.62 11.78 -25.49
C ASN A 589 -16.32 12.34 -24.97
N ARG A 590 -16.27 12.65 -23.67
CA ARG A 590 -15.10 13.31 -23.05
C ARG A 590 -13.81 12.50 -23.23
N GLY A 591 -13.88 11.17 -23.14
CA GLY A 591 -12.74 10.29 -23.33
C GLY A 591 -12.22 10.30 -24.76
N LYS A 592 -13.11 10.14 -25.74
CA LYS A 592 -12.72 10.18 -27.16
C LYS A 592 -12.21 11.57 -27.57
N ILE A 593 -12.82 12.65 -27.07
CA ILE A 593 -12.35 14.03 -27.29
C ILE A 593 -10.92 14.18 -26.77
N ARG A 594 -10.65 13.68 -25.56
CA ARG A 594 -9.31 13.66 -24.99
C ARG A 594 -8.33 12.84 -25.83
N GLU A 595 -8.75 11.68 -26.34
CA GLU A 595 -7.92 10.85 -27.23
C GLU A 595 -7.60 11.57 -28.54
N SER A 596 -8.57 12.27 -29.13
CA SER A 596 -8.38 13.08 -30.32
C SER A 596 -7.43 14.26 -30.07
N LEU A 597 -7.55 14.95 -28.93
CA LEU A 597 -6.61 16.01 -28.54
C LEU A 597 -5.19 15.47 -28.34
N ALA A 598 -5.03 14.25 -27.82
CA ALA A 598 -3.74 13.63 -27.55
C ALA A 598 -3.17 12.79 -28.71
N SER A 599 -3.83 12.77 -29.88
CA SER A 599 -3.46 11.87 -31.00
C SER A 599 -2.20 12.29 -31.76
N GLY A 600 -1.73 13.53 -31.57
CA GLY A 600 -0.66 14.14 -32.37
C GLY A 600 -1.10 14.61 -33.76
N GLU A 601 -2.37 14.42 -34.11
CA GLU A 601 -2.97 14.98 -35.32
C GLU A 601 -3.17 16.50 -35.19
N SER A 602 -3.26 17.17 -36.34
CA SER A 602 -3.47 18.62 -36.37
C SER A 602 -4.94 18.94 -36.16
N LEU A 603 -5.24 19.67 -35.09
CA LEU A 603 -6.55 20.22 -34.76
C LEU A 603 -6.47 21.74 -34.86
N ASN A 604 -7.08 22.30 -35.90
CA ASN A 604 -7.10 23.74 -36.20
C ASN A 604 -5.70 24.36 -36.23
N GLY A 605 -4.74 23.65 -36.82
CA GLY A 605 -3.33 24.05 -36.88
C GLY A 605 -2.53 23.77 -35.60
N ALA A 606 -3.17 23.41 -34.49
CA ALA A 606 -2.50 22.98 -33.27
C ALA A 606 -2.21 21.48 -33.27
N ARG A 607 -1.07 21.08 -32.70
CA ARG A 607 -0.74 19.67 -32.43
C ARG A 607 -0.30 19.58 -30.98
N PHE A 608 -0.86 18.64 -30.24
CA PHE A 608 -0.39 18.34 -28.89
C PHE A 608 0.42 17.05 -28.91
N ASP A 609 1.46 17.01 -28.10
CA ASP A 609 2.08 15.73 -27.77
C ASP A 609 1.23 14.95 -26.75
N SER A 610 1.67 13.74 -26.43
CA SER A 610 0.98 12.88 -25.47
C SER A 610 0.95 13.44 -24.04
N THR A 611 1.72 14.49 -23.74
CA THR A 611 1.70 15.21 -22.46
C THR A 611 0.71 16.36 -22.42
N GLY A 612 0.05 16.63 -23.54
CA GLY A 612 -0.86 17.75 -23.73
C GLY A 612 -0.14 19.06 -24.01
N GLU A 613 1.18 19.05 -24.22
CA GLU A 613 1.94 20.24 -24.59
C GLU A 613 1.82 20.48 -26.09
N MET A 614 1.49 21.72 -26.47
CA MET A 614 1.43 22.13 -27.87
C MET A 614 2.83 22.16 -28.50
N ARG A 615 2.96 21.61 -29.72
CA ARG A 615 4.19 21.57 -30.52
C ARG A 615 4.26 22.63 -31.60
#